data_AF-A0A8S3CRS0-F1
#
_entry.id   AF-A0A8S3CRS0-F1
#
_cell.length_a   1.000
_cell.length_b   1.000
_cell.length_c   1.000
_cell.angle_alpha   90.00
_cell.angle_beta   90.00
_cell.angle_gamma   90.00
#
_symmetry.space_group_name_H-M   'P 1'
#
loop_
_entity.id
_entity.type
_entity.pdbx_description
1 polymer ?
#
loop_
_entity_poly.entity_id
_entity_poly.type
_entity_poly.pdbx_seq_one_letter_code
_entity_poly.pdbx_strand_id
1 'polypeptide(L)' 'MFSIQPNASSRTGKKSTDDIKRRLQSVLGYSPHAIYFGFIPLVIYLGFKLGPDPGTPEFSLINLLPI' A
#
# COMPACT_ATOMS: atom_id res chain seq x y z
N MET A 1 -33.58 19.81 42.97
CA MET A 1 -33.36 18.86 41.85
C MET A 1 -31.87 18.81 41.55
N PHE A 2 -31.20 17.70 41.86
CA PHE A 2 -29.78 17.51 41.58
C PHE A 2 -29.61 17.05 40.12
N SER A 3 -29.01 17.89 39.29
CA SER A 3 -28.62 17.52 37.92
C SER A 3 -27.25 16.84 37.98
N ILE A 4 -27.21 15.54 37.67
CA ILE A 4 -25.97 14.80 37.48
C ILE A 4 -25.32 15.31 36.18
N GLN A 5 -24.22 16.05 36.31
CA GLN A 5 -23.33 16.37 35.20
C GLN A 5 -22.62 15.09 34.75
N PRO A 6 -22.65 14.73 33.44
CA PRO A 6 -21.86 13.60 32.96
C PRO A 6 -20.37 13.96 33.07
N ASN A 7 -19.70 13.25 33.98
CA ASN A 7 -18.26 13.22 34.12
C ASN A 7 -17.62 12.81 32.78
N ALA A 8 -17.09 13.79 32.04
CA ALA A 8 -16.32 13.59 30.82
C ALA A 8 -14.84 13.23 31.14
N SER A 9 -14.61 12.27 32.04
CA SER A 9 -13.27 11.76 32.37
C SER A 9 -12.80 10.69 31.37
N SER A 10 -12.55 11.04 30.10
CA SER A 10 -11.80 10.14 29.19
C SER A 10 -10.96 10.83 28.09
N ARG A 11 -10.66 12.12 28.23
CA ARG A 11 -9.89 12.88 27.21
C ARG A 11 -8.40 13.09 27.53
N THR A 12 -7.79 12.26 28.38
CA THR A 12 -6.37 12.43 28.75
C THR A 12 -5.42 11.35 28.19
N GLY A 13 -5.92 10.39 27.41
CA GLY A 13 -5.11 9.30 26.81
C GLY A 13 -5.21 9.15 25.29
N LYS A 14 -5.71 10.15 24.54
CA LYS A 14 -6.07 10.00 23.11
C LYS A 14 -5.16 10.70 22.10
N LYS A 15 -4.20 11.52 22.53
CA LYS A 15 -3.35 12.29 21.61
C LYS A 15 -2.48 11.36 20.73
N SER A 16 -1.87 10.33 21.31
CA SER A 16 -1.06 9.34 20.57
C SER A 16 -1.88 8.38 19.69
N THR A 17 -3.07 7.98 20.14
CA THR A 17 -3.94 7.04 19.40
C THR A 17 -4.48 7.66 18.11
N ASP A 18 -4.82 8.95 18.13
CA ASP A 18 -5.34 9.65 16.96
C ASP A 18 -4.23 9.90 15.92
N ASP A 19 -3.00 10.18 16.36
CA ASP A 19 -1.82 10.25 15.49
C ASP A 19 -1.50 8.91 14.81
N ILE A 20 -1.59 7.80 15.55
CA ILE A 20 -1.39 6.44 15.01
C ILE A 20 -2.47 6.12 13.97
N LYS A 21 -3.74 6.43 14.25
CA LYS A 21 -4.85 6.23 13.31
C LYS A 21 -4.64 7.01 12.02
N ARG A 22 -4.19 8.26 12.11
CA ARG A 22 -3.91 9.09 10.92
C ARG A 22 -2.80 8.50 10.06
N ARG A 23 -1.70 8.04 10.67
CA ARG A 23 -0.61 7.37 9.94
C ARG A 23 -1.06 6.06 9.31
N LEU A 24 -1.85 5.26 10.04
CA LEU A 24 -2.39 4.00 9.53
C LEU A 24 -3.33 4.24 8.35
N GLN A 25 -4.21 5.24 8.43
CA GLN A 25 -5.07 5.64 7.31
C GLN A 25 -4.27 6.14 6.10
N SER A 26 -3.18 6.89 6.32
CA SER A 26 -2.30 7.29 5.21
C SER A 26 -1.69 6.06 4.53
N VAL A 27 -1.09 5.14 5.29
CA VAL A 27 -0.47 3.92 4.74
C VAL A 27 -1.50 3.05 4.02
N LEU A 28 -2.67 2.83 4.63
CA LEU A 28 -3.76 2.07 4.03
C LEU A 28 -4.33 2.74 2.77
N GLY A 29 -4.32 4.07 2.69
CA GLY A 29 -4.74 4.82 1.50
C GLY A 29 -3.78 4.63 0.32
N TYR A 30 -2.47 4.61 0.57
CA TYR A 30 -1.46 4.44 -0.48
C TYR A 30 -1.17 2.97 -0.82
N SER A 31 -1.45 2.02 0.08
CA SER A 31 -1.23 0.59 -0.12
C SER A 31 -1.89 0.01 -1.38
N PRO A 32 -3.19 0.20 -1.67
CA PRO A 32 -3.80 -0.35 -2.88
C PRO A 32 -3.23 0.27 -4.14
N HIS A 33 -2.84 1.55 -4.10
CA HIS A 33 -2.20 2.23 -5.22
C HIS A 33 -0.81 1.65 -5.51
N ALA A 34 -0.01 1.41 -4.46
CA ALA A 34 1.30 0.80 -4.58
C ALA A 34 1.24 -0.64 -5.14
N ILE A 35 0.23 -1.42 -4.75
CA ILE A 35 0.03 -2.76 -5.31
C ILE A 35 -0.42 -2.67 -6.77
N TYR A 36 -1.39 -1.81 -7.10
CA TYR A 36 -1.91 -1.72 -8.47
C TYR A 36 -0.86 -1.25 -9.49
N PHE A 37 -0.06 -0.25 -9.13
CA PHE A 37 1.01 0.27 -10.00
C PHE A 37 2.33 -0.49 -9.87
N GLY A 38 2.60 -1.14 -8.74
CA GLY A 38 3.86 -1.86 -8.49
C GLY A 38 3.83 -3.31 -8.92
N PHE A 39 2.66 -3.96 -8.96
CA PHE A 39 2.56 -5.39 -9.25
C PHE A 39 3.01 -5.74 -10.67
N ILE A 40 2.49 -5.02 -11.68
CA ILE A 40 2.83 -5.30 -13.09
C ILE A 40 4.33 -5.06 -13.37
N PRO A 41 4.93 -3.91 -13.00
CA PRO A 41 6.36 -3.69 -13.18
C PRO A 41 7.23 -4.72 -12.44
N LEU A 42 6.83 -5.13 -11.24
CA LEU A 42 7.58 -6.11 -10.46
C LEU A 42 7.57 -7.49 -11.11
N VAL A 43 6.40 -7.96 -11.56
CA VAL A 43 6.27 -9.25 -12.26
C VAL A 43 7.07 -9.26 -13.55
N ILE A 44 7.01 -8.17 -14.32
CA ILE A 44 7.79 -8.01 -15.56
C ILE A 44 9.30 -8.04 -15.26
N TYR A 45 9.76 -7.32 -14.23
CA TYR A 45 11.16 -7.32 -13.82
C TYR A 45 11.64 -8.71 -13.40
N LEU A 46 10.83 -9.46 -12.65
CA LEU A 46 11.13 -10.85 -12.29
C LEU A 46 11.20 -11.75 -13.53
N GLY A 47 10.26 -11.58 -14.47
CA GLY A 47 10.25 -12.32 -15.73
C GLY A 47 11.51 -12.09 -16.58
N PHE A 48 11.99 -10.84 -16.66
CA PHE A 48 13.26 -10.53 -17.32
C PHE A 48 14.48 -11.07 -16.55
N LYS A 49 14.46 -10.96 -15.21
CA LYS A 49 15.61 -11.36 -14.37
C LYS A 49 15.82 -12.88 -14.31
N LEU A 50 14.73 -13.67 -14.32
CA LEU A 50 14.85 -15.12 -14.41
C LEU A 50 15.43 -15.55 -15.76
N GLY A 51 15.23 -14.74 -16.80
CA GLY A 51 15.71 -15.01 -18.15
C GLY A 51 14.96 -16.19 -18.78
N PRO A 52 14.79 -16.21 -20.11
CA PRO A 52 14.41 -17.43 -20.80
C PRO A 52 15.53 -18.48 -20.74
N ASP A 53 15.18 -19.75 -20.87
CA ASP A 53 16.16 -20.82 -21.05
C ASP A 53 17.08 -20.53 -22.26
N PRO A 54 18.37 -20.91 -22.21
CA PRO A 54 19.35 -20.58 -23.24
C PRO A 54 18.90 -21.11 -24.60
N GLY A 55 18.47 -20.19 -25.48
CA GLY A 55 17.91 -20.50 -26.80
C GLY A 55 16.53 -19.91 -27.07
N THR A 56 15.86 -19.32 -26.08
CA THR A 56 14.60 -18.58 -26.28
C THR A 56 14.83 -17.05 -26.31
N PRO A 57 14.15 -16.31 -27.20
CA PRO A 57 14.39 -14.88 -27.37
C PRO A 57 14.09 -14.14 -26.06
N GLU A 58 14.96 -13.20 -25.71
CA GLU A 58 14.81 -12.41 -24.50
C GLU A 58 13.44 -11.75 -24.48
N PHE A 59 12.74 -11.87 -23.35
CA PHE A 59 11.59 -11.02 -23.13
C PHE A 59 12.11 -9.59 -23.32
N SER A 60 11.55 -8.86 -24.29
CA SER A 60 11.82 -7.45 -24.53
C SER A 60 10.49 -6.73 -24.47
N LEU A 61 10.43 -5.56 -23.83
CA LEU A 61 9.19 -4.77 -23.70
C LEU A 61 8.47 -4.54 -25.04
N ILE A 62 9.25 -4.51 -26.13
CA ILE A 62 8.80 -4.36 -27.53
C ILE A 62 8.03 -5.59 -28.04
N ASN A 63 8.35 -6.81 -27.57
CA ASN A 63 7.62 -8.02 -27.95
C ASN A 63 6.31 -8.21 -27.17
N LEU A 64 6.16 -7.55 -26.01
CA LEU A 64 5.01 -7.71 -25.12
C LEU A 64 3.90 -6.67 -25.39
N LEU A 65 4.26 -5.46 -25.82
CA LEU A 65 3.33 -4.47 -26.37
C LEU A 65 3.61 -4.32 -27.87
N PRO A 66 2.97 -5.10 -28.75
CA PRO A 66 2.90 -4.74 -30.15
C PRO A 66 2.11 -3.42 -30.23
N ILE A 67 2.79 -2.35 -30.62
CA ILE A 67 2.13 -1.08 -30.95
C ILE A 67 1.46 -1.18 -32.33
#